data_AF-A0A955YCV1-F1
#
_entry.id   AF-A0A955YCV1-F1
#
_cell.length_a   1.000
_cell.length_b   1.000
_cell.length_c   1.000
_cell.angle_alpha   90.00
_cell.angle_beta   90.00
_cell.angle_gamma   90.00
#
_symmetry.space_group_name_H-M   'P 1'
#
loop_
_entity.id
_entity.type
_entity.pdbx_description
1 polymer ?
#
loop_
_entity_poly.entity_id
_entity_poly.type
_entity_poly.pdbx_seq_one_letter_code
_entity_poly.pdbx_strand_id
1 'polypeptide(L)'
;LDGSLALPDLPVEGTPTHAVRVMMGLLIVVQGFETSRFLGAEHPPEERVATMRIAQLASAAIYVLFVTLMLPLLHGGLSADVTAIVGLVGPVATVLPTLIVVAAIGSQLNAAVADDAGCVGLMETIVGDRLSPRWVYLVVGGLAIGVTWLTDVLSVISVASRAFALFYALQCLVTVATALEREDAEHRRVFMVAGGVLALIAASVTVLGIPASA
;
A
#
# COMPACT_ATOMS: atom_id res chain seq x y z
N LEU A 1 30.35 -11.24 5.33
CA LEU A 1 29.35 -10.17 5.55
C LEU A 1 29.99 -9.22 6.55
N ASP A 2 30.62 -8.14 6.08
CA ASP A 2 31.40 -7.24 6.94
C ASP A 2 30.52 -6.35 7.86
N GLY A 3 29.20 -6.59 7.87
CA GLY A 3 28.25 -5.94 8.78
C GLY A 3 28.15 -4.43 8.61
N SER A 4 28.75 -3.86 7.55
CA SER A 4 28.73 -2.43 7.32
C SER A 4 27.33 -2.00 6.90
N LEU A 5 26.75 -1.07 7.66
CA LEU A 5 25.48 -0.43 7.35
C LEU A 5 25.72 0.71 6.35
N ALA A 6 26.31 0.39 5.21
CA ALA A 6 26.48 1.35 4.12
C ALA A 6 25.26 1.28 3.18
N LEU A 7 24.96 2.36 2.47
CA LEU A 7 24.03 2.25 1.35
C LEU A 7 24.75 1.49 0.22
N PRO A 8 24.15 0.46 -0.37
CA PRO A 8 24.72 -0.18 -1.55
C PRO A 8 24.72 0.81 -2.72
N ASP A 9 25.82 0.81 -3.49
CA ASP A 9 25.87 1.46 -4.81
C ASP A 9 24.98 0.65 -5.75
N LEU A 10 23.67 0.84 -5.61
CA LEU A 10 22.70 0.25 -6.51
C LEU A 10 22.79 1.03 -7.84
N PRO A 11 23.06 0.37 -8.97
CA PRO A 11 22.88 1.01 -10.26
C PRO A 11 21.39 1.27 -10.41
N VAL A 12 20.95 2.47 -10.04
CA VAL A 12 19.66 2.96 -10.48
C VAL A 12 19.79 3.09 -11.99
N GLU A 13 19.23 2.15 -12.74
CA GLU A 13 19.06 2.29 -14.17
C GLU A 13 18.13 3.49 -14.41
N GLY A 14 18.71 4.69 -14.58
CA GLY A 14 17.97 5.92 -14.82
C GLY A 14 18.44 7.13 -14.01
N THR A 15 17.73 8.24 -14.18
CA THR A 15 17.97 9.47 -13.40
C THR A 15 17.34 9.36 -12.01
N PRO A 16 17.83 10.09 -10.99
CA PRO A 16 17.19 10.13 -9.66
C PRO A 16 15.70 10.48 -9.71
N THR A 17 15.30 11.30 -10.69
CA THR A 17 13.91 11.67 -10.94
C THR A 17 13.05 10.50 -11.42
N HIS A 18 13.62 9.57 -12.20
CA HIS A 18 12.93 8.36 -12.63
C HIS A 18 12.68 7.42 -11.44
N ALA A 19 13.69 7.18 -10.60
CA ALA A 19 13.55 6.35 -9.40
C ALA A 19 12.48 6.87 -8.44
N VAL A 20 12.42 8.19 -8.21
CA VAL A 20 11.36 8.79 -7.38
C VAL A 20 9.98 8.53 -7.97
N ARG A 21 9.82 8.64 -9.29
CA ARG A 21 8.54 8.38 -9.97
C ARG A 21 8.14 6.90 -9.93
N VAL A 22 9.10 5.99 -10.01
CA VAL A 22 8.87 4.56 -9.78
C VAL A 22 8.41 4.33 -8.34
N MET A 23 9.10 4.90 -7.34
CA MET A 23 8.71 4.81 -5.93
C MET A 23 7.29 5.34 -5.69
N MET A 24 6.91 6.45 -6.33
CA MET A 24 5.53 6.96 -6.32
C MET A 24 4.54 5.95 -6.92
N GLY A 25 4.92 5.24 -7.99
CA GLY A 25 4.15 4.17 -8.60
C GLY A 25 4.07 2.88 -7.77
N LEU A 26 4.83 2.75 -6.69
CA LEU A 26 4.79 1.62 -5.75
C LEU A 26 4.11 1.98 -4.41
N LEU A 27 3.43 3.13 -4.33
CA LEU A 27 2.74 3.57 -3.11
C LEU A 27 1.76 2.52 -2.55
N ILE A 28 1.20 1.65 -3.40
CA ILE A 28 0.27 0.58 -2.96
C ILE A 28 0.89 -0.38 -1.93
N VAL A 29 2.22 -0.52 -1.89
CA VAL A 29 2.93 -1.44 -0.98
C VAL A 29 2.63 -1.13 0.49
N VAL A 30 2.35 0.12 0.85
CA VAL A 30 2.05 0.54 2.23
C VAL A 30 0.56 0.76 2.50
N GLN A 31 -0.31 0.30 1.61
CA GLN A 31 -1.76 0.50 1.71
C GLN A 31 -2.45 -0.65 2.45
N GLY A 32 -3.76 -0.50 2.68
CA GLY A 32 -4.58 -1.48 3.40
C GLY A 32 -4.82 -1.15 4.88
N PHE A 33 -4.24 -0.05 5.39
CA PHE A 33 -4.51 0.38 6.76
C PHE A 33 -5.95 0.87 6.95
N GLU A 34 -6.67 1.26 5.90
CA GLU A 34 -8.06 1.75 6.00
C GLU A 34 -9.10 0.63 6.10
N THR A 35 -8.75 -0.64 6.01
CA THR A 35 -9.76 -1.72 5.95
C THR A 35 -10.70 -1.71 7.16
N SER A 36 -10.21 -1.40 8.36
CA SER A 36 -11.06 -1.28 9.55
C SER A 36 -12.05 -0.11 9.49
N ARG A 37 -11.86 0.86 8.59
CA ARG A 37 -12.85 1.90 8.31
C ARG A 37 -14.15 1.32 7.74
N PHE A 38 -14.10 0.23 7.00
CA PHE A 38 -15.29 -0.31 6.35
C PHE A 38 -16.09 -1.25 7.27
N LEU A 39 -15.56 -1.58 8.44
CA LEU A 39 -16.21 -2.43 9.45
C LEU A 39 -17.11 -1.65 10.42
N GLY A 40 -17.79 -0.61 9.91
CA GLY A 40 -18.58 0.30 10.74
C GLY A 40 -19.85 -0.29 11.35
N ALA A 41 -20.36 -1.39 10.78
CA ALA A 41 -21.49 -2.12 11.33
C ALA A 41 -21.13 -2.95 12.58
N GLU A 42 -19.87 -3.37 12.69
CA GLU A 42 -19.39 -4.28 13.73
C GLU A 42 -18.62 -3.56 14.83
N HIS A 43 -17.88 -2.50 14.49
CA HIS A 43 -16.95 -1.82 15.40
C HIS A 43 -17.20 -0.31 15.54
N PRO A 44 -17.12 0.26 16.76
CA PRO A 44 -17.27 1.68 17.00
C PRO A 44 -16.12 2.51 16.39
N PRO A 45 -16.34 3.83 16.15
CA PRO A 45 -15.35 4.70 15.50
C PRO A 45 -13.99 4.76 16.22
N GLU A 46 -14.00 4.76 17.55
CA GLU A 46 -12.77 4.87 18.36
C GLU A 46 -11.86 3.65 18.19
N GLU A 47 -12.44 2.45 18.22
CA GLU A 47 -11.70 1.20 17.99
C GLU A 47 -11.13 1.14 16.57
N ARG A 48 -11.91 1.56 15.58
CA ARG A 48 -11.47 1.63 14.18
C ARG A 48 -10.30 2.61 14.00
N VAL A 49 -10.34 3.79 14.62
CA VAL A 49 -9.21 4.73 14.54
C VAL A 49 -7.97 4.20 15.26
N ALA A 50 -8.12 3.60 16.43
CA ALA A 50 -7.01 3.03 17.18
C ALA A 50 -6.31 1.91 16.39
N THR A 51 -7.10 0.98 15.81
CA THR A 51 -6.56 -0.12 14.99
C THR A 51 -5.82 0.39 13.75
N MET A 52 -6.35 1.38 13.03
CA MET A 52 -5.65 1.98 11.87
C MET A 52 -4.28 2.56 12.26
N ARG A 53 -4.22 3.32 13.36
CA ARG A 53 -2.96 3.93 13.84
C ARG A 53 -1.93 2.88 14.26
N ILE A 54 -2.37 1.84 14.98
CA ILE A 54 -1.49 0.75 15.40
C ILE A 54 -0.98 -0.01 14.18
N ALA A 55 -1.84 -0.30 13.21
CA ALA A 55 -1.45 -0.98 11.97
C ALA A 55 -0.40 -0.18 11.18
N GLN A 56 -0.57 1.13 11.05
CA GLN A 56 0.41 2.01 10.40
C GLN A 56 1.77 2.02 11.13
N LEU A 57 1.77 2.15 12.47
CA LEU A 57 3.01 2.17 13.25
C LEU A 57 3.72 0.81 13.23
N ALA A 58 2.97 -0.28 13.40
CA ALA A 58 3.51 -1.64 13.37
C ALA A 58 4.11 -1.98 11.99
N SER A 59 3.38 -1.68 10.91
CA SER A 59 3.88 -1.90 9.55
C SER A 59 5.11 -1.04 9.24
N ALA A 60 5.11 0.25 9.62
CA ALA A 60 6.26 1.12 9.46
C ALA A 60 7.51 0.56 10.19
N ALA A 61 7.35 0.08 11.42
CA ALA A 61 8.43 -0.53 12.18
C ALA A 61 8.95 -1.80 11.49
N ILE A 62 8.05 -2.68 11.03
CA ILE A 62 8.40 -3.91 10.33
C ILE A 62 9.15 -3.60 9.02
N TYR A 63 8.65 -2.67 8.20
CA TYR A 63 9.30 -2.29 6.94
C TYR A 63 10.68 -1.68 7.15
N VAL A 64 10.82 -0.72 8.08
CA VAL A 64 12.11 -0.08 8.36
C VAL A 64 13.11 -1.10 8.90
N LEU A 65 12.68 -1.98 9.83
CA LEU A 65 13.54 -3.03 10.37
C LEU A 65 13.97 -3.99 9.28
N PHE A 66 13.03 -4.46 8.45
CA PHE A 66 13.31 -5.40 7.36
C PHE A 66 14.31 -4.81 6.35
N VAL A 67 14.08 -3.59 5.86
CA VAL A 67 14.99 -2.94 4.91
C VAL A 67 16.38 -2.75 5.54
N THR A 68 16.44 -2.31 6.80
CA THR A 68 17.71 -2.10 7.50
C THR A 68 18.50 -3.41 7.65
N LEU A 69 17.83 -4.51 7.99
CA LEU A 69 18.46 -5.83 8.10
C LEU A 69 18.88 -6.40 6.74
N MET A 70 18.19 -6.03 5.66
CA MET A 70 18.51 -6.46 4.30
C MET A 70 19.69 -5.73 3.66
N LEU A 71 19.98 -4.49 4.07
CA LEU A 71 21.04 -3.65 3.47
C LEU A 71 22.41 -4.35 3.36
N PRO A 72 22.95 -5.00 4.41
CA PRO A 72 24.27 -5.64 4.33
C PRO A 72 24.31 -6.84 3.37
N LEU A 73 23.16 -7.46 3.09
CA LEU A 73 23.08 -8.59 2.15
C LEU A 73 23.16 -8.10 0.70
N LEU A 74 22.66 -6.90 0.41
CA LEU A 74 22.63 -6.30 -0.93
C LEU A 74 24.03 -5.91 -1.44
N HIS A 75 24.99 -5.60 -0.55
CA HIS A 75 26.38 -5.32 -0.94
C HIS A 75 27.11 -6.51 -1.55
N GLY A 76 26.63 -7.73 -1.35
CA GLY A 76 27.27 -8.95 -1.84
C GLY A 76 27.19 -9.18 -3.35
N GLY A 77 26.69 -8.22 -4.14
CA GLY A 77 26.50 -8.37 -5.58
C GLY A 77 25.29 -9.26 -5.94
N LEU A 78 24.27 -9.29 -5.09
CA LEU A 78 23.00 -9.93 -5.44
C LEU A 78 22.43 -9.21 -6.66
N SER A 79 22.24 -9.94 -7.76
CA SER A 79 21.32 -9.52 -8.81
C SER A 79 19.97 -9.21 -8.16
N ALA A 80 19.31 -8.14 -8.57
CA ALA A 80 17.99 -7.71 -8.09
C ALA A 80 16.86 -8.66 -8.53
N ASP A 81 17.11 -9.96 -8.44
CA ASP A 81 16.26 -11.03 -8.92
C ASP A 81 15.71 -11.81 -7.72
N VAL A 82 14.43 -12.20 -7.77
CA VAL A 82 13.71 -12.83 -6.64
C VAL A 82 14.37 -14.16 -6.22
N THR A 83 15.02 -14.83 -7.17
CA THR A 83 15.85 -16.03 -6.99
C THR A 83 17.08 -15.80 -6.12
N ALA A 84 17.60 -14.58 -6.05
CA ALA A 84 18.80 -14.25 -5.28
C ALA A 84 18.53 -14.36 -3.76
N ILE A 85 17.33 -13.97 -3.29
CA ILE A 85 16.93 -14.11 -1.88
C ILE A 85 16.76 -15.58 -1.51
N VAL A 86 16.14 -16.39 -2.38
CA VAL A 86 15.96 -17.83 -2.17
C VAL A 86 17.31 -18.55 -2.13
N GLY A 87 18.25 -18.17 -3.01
CA GLY A 87 19.61 -18.69 -3.05
C GLY A 87 20.43 -18.33 -1.80
N LEU A 88 20.13 -17.20 -1.15
CA LEU A 88 20.80 -16.75 0.07
C LEU A 88 20.38 -17.56 1.30
N VAL A 89 19.12 -18.01 1.32
CA VAL A 89 18.55 -18.80 2.42
C VAL A 89 18.77 -20.31 2.24
N GLY A 90 18.87 -20.78 0.99
CA GLY A 90 19.01 -22.19 0.64
C GLY A 90 20.12 -22.97 1.38
N PRO A 91 21.33 -22.40 1.60
CA PRO A 91 22.40 -23.08 2.33
C PRO A 91 22.17 -23.19 3.84
N VAL A 92 21.33 -22.33 4.42
CA VAL A 92 21.18 -22.20 5.89
C VAL A 92 20.01 -23.04 6.42
N ALA A 93 18.97 -23.29 5.61
CA ALA A 93 17.87 -24.15 6.01
C ALA A 93 17.09 -24.70 4.82
N THR A 94 17.16 -26.02 4.59
CA THR A 94 16.50 -26.73 3.49
C THR A 94 14.97 -26.54 3.47
N VAL A 95 14.36 -26.28 4.63
CA VAL A 95 12.89 -26.14 4.79
C VAL A 95 12.42 -24.69 4.68
N LEU A 96 13.32 -23.73 4.91
CA LEU A 96 12.96 -22.32 5.04
C LEU A 96 12.40 -21.70 3.75
N PRO A 97 12.90 -22.00 2.53
CA PRO A 97 12.28 -21.55 1.29
C PRO A 97 10.82 -21.96 1.14
N THR A 98 10.50 -23.23 1.47
CA THR A 98 9.12 -23.74 1.40
C THR A 98 8.22 -23.03 2.38
N LEU A 99 8.68 -22.81 3.62
CA LEU A 99 7.92 -22.07 4.63
C LEU A 99 7.65 -20.63 4.19
N ILE A 100 8.63 -19.95 3.59
CA ILE A 100 8.47 -18.58 3.07
C ILE A 100 7.44 -18.56 1.95
N VAL A 101 7.46 -19.50 1.01
CA VAL A 101 6.48 -19.58 -0.08
C VAL A 101 5.07 -19.82 0.46
N VAL A 102 4.90 -20.77 1.39
CA VAL A 102 3.60 -21.05 2.00
C VAL A 102 3.09 -19.83 2.78
N ALA A 103 3.96 -19.17 3.55
CA ALA A 103 3.61 -17.96 4.27
C ALA A 103 3.22 -16.81 3.33
N ALA A 104 3.95 -16.64 2.21
CA ALA A 104 3.66 -15.63 1.21
C ALA A 104 2.30 -15.86 0.54
N ILE A 105 1.99 -17.10 0.16
CA ILE A 105 0.69 -17.47 -0.41
C ILE A 105 -0.43 -17.20 0.61
N GLY A 106 -0.26 -17.65 1.86
CA GLY A 106 -1.23 -17.41 2.92
C GLY A 106 -1.47 -15.92 3.18
N SER A 107 -0.40 -15.12 3.21
CA SER A 107 -0.49 -13.67 3.37
C SER A 107 -1.26 -12.99 2.23
N GLN A 108 -1.01 -13.40 0.98
CA GLN A 108 -1.68 -12.81 -0.18
C GLN A 108 -3.16 -13.19 -0.24
N LEU A 109 -3.51 -14.43 0.08
CA LEU A 109 -4.92 -14.86 0.16
C LEU A 109 -5.67 -14.11 1.26
N ASN A 110 -5.04 -13.93 2.43
CA ASN A 110 -5.65 -13.17 3.52
C ASN A 110 -5.87 -11.70 3.13
N ALA A 111 -4.89 -11.07 2.46
CA ALA A 111 -5.03 -9.71 1.95
C ALA A 111 -6.18 -9.60 0.92
N ALA A 112 -6.29 -10.55 0.00
CA ALA A 112 -7.37 -10.57 -0.99
C ALA A 112 -8.76 -10.68 -0.34
N VAL A 113 -8.92 -11.51 0.69
CA VAL A 113 -10.19 -11.62 1.44
C VAL A 113 -10.50 -10.33 2.20
N ALA A 114 -9.48 -9.69 2.78
CA ALA A 114 -9.66 -8.41 3.48
C ALA A 114 -10.07 -7.27 2.53
N ASP A 115 -9.49 -7.21 1.33
CA ASP A 115 -9.85 -6.24 0.30
C ASP A 115 -11.27 -6.47 -0.24
N ASP A 116 -11.68 -7.74 -0.40
CA ASP A 116 -13.04 -8.10 -0.83
C ASP A 116 -14.08 -7.69 0.23
N ALA A 117 -13.82 -7.96 1.50
CA ALA A 117 -14.65 -7.48 2.61
C ALA A 117 -14.70 -5.94 2.68
N GLY A 118 -13.57 -5.27 2.46
CA GLY A 118 -13.49 -3.82 2.38
C GLY A 118 -14.31 -3.23 1.22
N CYS A 119 -14.26 -3.84 0.04
CA CYS A 119 -15.04 -3.42 -1.13
C CYS A 119 -16.55 -3.54 -0.90
N VAL A 120 -16.99 -4.62 -0.24
CA VAL A 120 -18.40 -4.81 0.11
C VAL A 120 -18.88 -3.72 1.07
N GLY A 121 -18.15 -3.46 2.15
CA GLY A 121 -18.51 -2.40 3.10
C GLY A 121 -18.51 -0.99 2.47
N LEU A 122 -17.58 -0.73 1.53
CA LEU A 122 -17.58 0.51 0.76
C LEU A 122 -18.79 0.61 -0.18
N MET A 123 -19.17 -0.49 -0.84
CA MET A 123 -20.33 -0.51 -1.73
C MET A 123 -21.64 -0.33 -0.97
N GLU A 124 -21.79 -0.93 0.21
CA GLU A 124 -22.91 -0.71 1.12
C GLU A 124 -23.01 0.76 1.54
N THR A 125 -21.88 1.43 1.79
CA THR A 125 -21.88 2.86 2.15
C THR A 125 -22.32 3.76 1.00
N ILE A 126 -21.99 3.42 -0.26
CA ILE A 126 -22.29 4.24 -1.44
C ILE A 126 -23.70 3.97 -1.97
N VAL A 127 -24.09 2.70 -2.06
CA VAL A 127 -25.32 2.26 -2.73
C VAL A 127 -26.45 1.97 -1.72
N GLY A 128 -26.13 1.88 -0.43
CA GLY A 128 -27.06 1.41 0.61
C GLY A 128 -27.47 -0.03 0.39
N ASP A 129 -28.65 -0.41 0.92
CA ASP A 129 -29.20 -1.77 0.80
C ASP A 129 -29.73 -2.14 -0.61
N ARG A 130 -29.43 -1.34 -1.64
CA ARG A 130 -29.99 -1.53 -2.99
C ARG A 130 -29.28 -2.60 -3.81
N LEU A 131 -28.07 -2.99 -3.42
CA LEU A 131 -27.30 -4.06 -4.07
C LEU A 131 -27.09 -5.19 -3.07
N SER A 132 -27.49 -6.41 -3.45
CA SER A 132 -27.20 -7.56 -2.59
C SER A 132 -25.69 -7.87 -2.61
N PRO A 133 -25.09 -8.25 -1.47
CA PRO A 133 -23.64 -8.52 -1.38
C PRO A 133 -23.14 -9.52 -2.44
N ARG A 134 -23.98 -10.49 -2.81
CA ARG A 134 -23.69 -11.49 -3.86
C ARG A 134 -23.30 -10.88 -5.20
N TRP A 135 -23.99 -9.81 -5.61
CA TRP A 135 -23.68 -9.12 -6.87
C TRP A 135 -22.40 -8.31 -6.77
N VAL A 136 -22.12 -7.73 -5.58
CA VAL A 136 -20.86 -7.03 -5.34
C VAL A 136 -19.68 -7.99 -5.48
N TYR A 137 -19.73 -9.16 -4.85
CA TYR A 137 -18.70 -10.20 -4.99
C TYR A 137 -18.47 -10.62 -6.44
N LEU A 138 -19.55 -10.84 -7.21
CA LEU A 138 -19.44 -11.24 -8.62
C LEU A 138 -18.82 -10.14 -9.48
N VAL A 139 -19.18 -8.88 -9.26
CA VAL A 139 -18.64 -7.74 -10.01
C VAL A 139 -17.18 -7.50 -9.65
N VAL A 140 -16.83 -7.46 -8.36
CA VAL A 140 -15.45 -7.26 -7.88
C VAL A 140 -14.55 -8.40 -8.35
N GLY A 141 -14.98 -9.66 -8.19
CA GLY A 141 -14.23 -10.83 -8.65
C GLY A 141 -14.07 -10.86 -10.16
N GLY A 142 -15.12 -10.55 -10.93
CA GLY A 142 -15.05 -10.47 -12.38
C GLY A 142 -14.09 -9.38 -12.87
N LEU A 143 -14.11 -8.20 -12.23
CA LEU A 143 -13.19 -7.11 -12.51
C LEU A 143 -11.74 -7.51 -12.18
N ALA A 144 -11.51 -8.15 -11.02
CA ALA A 144 -10.20 -8.61 -10.61
C ALA A 144 -9.60 -9.63 -11.60
N ILE A 145 -10.41 -10.61 -12.06
CA ILE A 145 -10.00 -11.56 -13.09
C ILE A 145 -9.65 -10.84 -14.40
N GLY A 146 -10.51 -9.91 -14.83
CA GLY A 146 -10.29 -9.12 -16.05
C GLY A 146 -8.98 -8.32 -15.99
N VAL A 147 -8.74 -7.60 -14.89
CA VAL A 147 -7.49 -6.83 -14.69
C VAL A 147 -6.28 -7.74 -14.68
N THR A 148 -6.35 -8.89 -13.99
CA THR A 148 -5.26 -9.86 -13.88
C THR A 148 -4.88 -10.48 -15.23
N TRP A 149 -5.84 -10.69 -16.12
CA TRP A 149 -5.56 -11.22 -17.47
C TRP A 149 -5.08 -10.18 -18.48
N LEU A 150 -5.46 -8.92 -18.31
CA LEU A 150 -5.19 -7.87 -19.29
C LEU A 150 -3.95 -7.02 -18.96
N THR A 151 -3.40 -7.14 -17.75
CA THR A 151 -2.39 -6.20 -17.24
C THR A 151 -1.26 -6.92 -16.52
N ASP A 152 -0.02 -6.53 -16.81
CA ASP A 152 1.15 -7.01 -16.08
C ASP A 152 1.16 -6.54 -14.61
N VAL A 153 1.73 -7.35 -13.72
CA VAL A 153 1.73 -7.09 -12.27
C VAL A 153 2.27 -5.70 -11.92
N LEU A 154 3.40 -5.28 -12.52
CA LEU A 154 4.00 -3.97 -12.26
C LEU A 154 3.10 -2.80 -12.71
N SER A 155 2.35 -3.00 -13.80
CA SER A 155 1.37 -2.03 -14.31
C SER A 155 0.13 -1.96 -13.42
N VAL A 156 -0.37 -3.12 -12.93
CA VAL A 156 -1.47 -3.16 -11.96
C VAL A 156 -1.09 -2.41 -10.69
N ILE A 157 0.11 -2.67 -10.15
CA ILE A 157 0.66 -1.99 -8.97
C ILE A 157 0.68 -0.47 -9.18
N SER A 158 1.15 -0.01 -10.34
CA SER A 158 1.21 1.42 -10.64
C SER A 158 -0.16 2.08 -10.76
N VAL A 159 -1.09 1.46 -11.50
CA VAL A 159 -2.44 1.98 -11.67
C VAL A 159 -3.18 2.03 -10.33
N ALA A 160 -3.10 0.96 -9.55
CA ALA A 160 -3.74 0.90 -8.24
C ALA A 160 -3.12 1.89 -7.25
N SER A 161 -1.79 2.06 -7.24
CA SER A 161 -1.10 3.10 -6.44
C SER A 161 -1.62 4.50 -6.76
N ARG A 162 -1.77 4.83 -8.03
CA ARG A 162 -2.29 6.13 -8.47
C ARG A 162 -3.76 6.32 -8.11
N ALA A 163 -4.57 5.28 -8.18
CA ALA A 163 -5.97 5.32 -7.77
C ALA A 163 -6.12 5.57 -6.26
N PHE A 164 -5.34 4.87 -5.42
CA PHE A 164 -5.30 5.11 -3.97
C PHE A 164 -4.78 6.51 -3.65
N ALA A 165 -3.74 6.98 -4.34
CA ALA A 165 -3.22 8.33 -4.17
C ALA A 165 -4.28 9.40 -4.50
N LEU A 166 -5.07 9.21 -5.56
CA LEU A 166 -6.16 10.12 -5.90
C LEU A 166 -7.23 10.11 -4.80
N PHE A 167 -7.59 8.92 -4.32
CA PHE A 167 -8.54 8.78 -3.22
C PHE A 167 -8.10 9.54 -1.97
N TYR A 168 -6.82 9.43 -1.58
CA TYR A 168 -6.29 10.20 -0.44
C TYR A 168 -6.21 11.69 -0.70
N ALA A 169 -5.89 12.11 -1.92
CA ALA A 169 -5.93 13.52 -2.29
C ALA A 169 -7.33 14.10 -2.07
N LEU A 170 -8.38 13.37 -2.50
CA LEU A 170 -9.77 13.77 -2.29
C LEU A 170 -10.14 13.82 -0.81
N GLN A 171 -9.75 12.82 -0.01
CA GLN A 171 -10.01 12.84 1.44
C GLN A 171 -9.33 14.03 2.15
N CYS A 172 -8.10 14.34 1.76
CA CYS A 172 -7.37 15.49 2.30
C CYS A 172 -8.05 16.81 1.90
N LEU A 173 -8.57 16.91 0.67
CA LEU A 173 -9.37 18.07 0.25
C LEU A 173 -10.68 18.20 1.03
N VAL A 174 -11.38 17.10 1.31
CA VAL A 174 -12.58 17.10 2.16
C VAL A 174 -12.24 17.58 3.57
N THR A 175 -11.08 17.21 4.10
CA THR A 175 -10.60 17.69 5.41
C THR A 175 -10.37 19.21 5.37
N VAL A 176 -9.75 19.73 4.32
CA VAL A 176 -9.57 21.19 4.14
C VAL A 176 -10.92 21.90 4.03
N ALA A 177 -11.85 21.39 3.22
CA ALA A 177 -13.18 21.97 3.06
C ALA A 177 -13.96 21.99 4.39
N THR A 178 -13.94 20.88 5.13
CA THR A 178 -14.58 20.77 6.45
C THR A 178 -13.95 21.73 7.46
N ALA A 179 -12.63 21.91 7.41
CA ALA A 179 -11.93 22.87 8.26
C ALA A 179 -12.25 24.33 7.89
N LEU A 180 -12.57 24.63 6.63
CA LEU A 180 -13.01 25.97 6.22
C LEU A 180 -14.42 26.29 6.74
N GLU A 181 -15.33 25.30 6.71
CA GLU A 181 -16.72 25.47 7.17
C GLU A 181 -16.85 25.56 8.69
N ARG A 182 -16.00 24.85 9.44
CA ARG A 182 -16.06 24.84 10.91
C ARG A 182 -15.11 25.89 11.51
N GLU A 183 -15.62 27.09 11.73
CA GLU A 183 -14.84 28.18 12.32
C GLU A 183 -14.38 27.91 13.76
N ASP A 184 -15.18 27.18 14.53
CA ASP A 184 -14.91 26.86 15.95
C ASP A 184 -14.04 25.61 16.16
N ALA A 185 -13.55 24.99 15.08
CA ALA A 185 -12.74 23.78 15.19
C ALA A 185 -11.36 24.08 15.81
N GLU A 186 -11.04 23.42 16.92
CA GLU A 186 -9.69 23.42 17.46
C GLU A 186 -8.69 22.92 16.39
N HIS A 187 -7.53 23.57 16.30
CA HIS A 187 -6.48 23.23 15.33
C HIS A 187 -6.87 23.38 13.84
N ARG A 188 -7.90 24.16 13.50
CA ARG A 188 -8.33 24.46 12.12
C ARG A 188 -7.18 24.72 11.14
N ARG A 189 -6.25 25.59 11.52
CA ARG A 189 -5.07 25.95 10.69
C ARG A 189 -4.18 24.74 10.40
N VAL A 190 -4.00 23.86 11.37
CA VAL A 190 -3.19 22.64 11.21
C VAL A 190 -3.88 21.72 10.20
N PHE A 191 -5.18 21.46 10.32
CA PHE A 191 -5.90 20.62 9.38
C PHE A 191 -5.93 21.19 7.96
N MET A 192 -6.08 22.51 7.81
CA MET A 192 -6.02 23.15 6.49
C MET A 192 -4.64 23.02 5.85
N VAL A 193 -3.57 23.32 6.59
CA VAL A 193 -2.20 23.27 6.05
C VAL A 193 -1.78 21.82 5.80
N ALA A 194 -1.95 20.95 6.78
CA ALA A 194 -1.58 19.54 6.66
C ALA A 194 -2.41 18.85 5.57
N GLY A 195 -3.72 19.07 5.55
CA GLY A 195 -4.60 18.53 4.50
C GLY A 195 -4.23 19.05 3.12
N GLY A 196 -3.94 20.34 2.97
CA GLY A 196 -3.49 20.91 1.69
C GLY A 196 -2.17 20.32 1.20
N VAL A 197 -1.18 20.21 2.08
CA VAL A 197 0.13 19.62 1.75
C VAL A 197 -0.01 18.15 1.38
N LEU A 198 -0.74 17.36 2.17
CA LEU A 198 -0.97 15.94 1.89
C LEU A 198 -1.75 15.72 0.61
N ALA A 199 -2.75 16.57 0.33
CA ALA A 199 -3.49 16.53 -0.94
C ALA A 199 -2.56 16.76 -2.15
N LEU A 200 -1.66 17.75 -2.06
CA LEU A 200 -0.69 18.02 -3.12
C LEU A 200 0.30 16.86 -3.31
N ILE A 201 0.79 16.27 -2.23
CA ILE A 201 1.68 15.11 -2.29
C ILE A 201 0.95 13.94 -2.97
N ALA A 202 -0.25 13.61 -2.52
CA ALA A 202 -1.03 12.50 -3.06
C ALA A 202 -1.45 12.75 -4.54
N ALA A 203 -1.78 13.99 -4.90
CA ALA A 203 -2.00 14.37 -6.29
C ALA A 203 -0.73 14.24 -7.14
N SER A 204 0.44 14.61 -6.61
CA SER A 204 1.71 14.43 -7.32
C SER A 204 2.01 12.96 -7.60
N VAL A 205 1.74 12.06 -6.63
CA VAL A 205 1.87 10.61 -6.82
C VAL A 205 0.93 10.10 -7.92
N THR A 206 -0.32 10.58 -7.92
CA THR A 206 -1.33 10.20 -8.92
C THR A 206 -0.90 10.55 -10.35
N VAL A 207 -0.28 11.72 -10.53
CA VAL A 207 0.10 12.25 -11.85
C VAL A 207 1.48 11.75 -12.30
N LEU A 208 2.44 11.69 -11.37
CA LEU A 208 3.85 11.45 -11.69
C LEU A 208 4.27 9.99 -11.52
N GLY A 209 3.50 9.18 -10.79
CA GLY A 209 3.78 7.76 -10.58
C GLY A 209 3.80 6.96 -11.88
N ILE A 210 4.86 6.17 -12.07
CA ILE A 210 5.06 5.31 -13.25
C ILE A 210 5.31 3.86 -12.82
N PRO A 211 5.01 2.86 -13.66
CA PRO A 211 5.35 1.49 -13.35
C PRO A 211 6.87 1.29 -13.39
N ALA A 212 7.37 0.32 -12.62
CA ALA A 212 8.81 0.04 -12.55
C ALA A 212 9.42 -0.42 -13.89
N SER A 213 8.59 -0.85 -14.84
CA SER A 213 9.00 -1.26 -16.18
C SER A 213 8.95 -0.14 -17.23
N ALA A 214 8.61 1.11 -16.85
CA ALA A 214 8.47 2.26 -17.77
C ALA A 214 9.71 3.14 -17.86
#